data_AF-A0A3D2XFX3-F1
#
_entry.id   AF-A0A3D2XFX3-F1
#
_cell.length_a   1.000
_cell.length_b   1.000
_cell.length_c   1.000
_cell.angle_alpha   90.00
_cell.angle_beta   90.00
_cell.angle_gamma   90.00
#
_symmetry.space_group_name_H-M   'P 1'
#
loop_
_entity.id
_entity.type
_entity.pdbx_description
1 polymer ?
#
loop_
_entity_poly.entity_id
_entity_poly.type
_entity_poly.pdbx_seq_one_letter_code
_entity_poly.pdbx_strand_id
1 'polypeptide(L)' 'DIHSLKQQPPHKPLQKKLLLNLNDLGIYTDNVEGMSFGPILPNGKRTLWMIADNNFSAEEKTQLFLFEVN' A
#
# COMPACT_ATOMS: atom_id res chain seq x y z
N ASP A 1 23.07 -11.33 12.10
CA ASP A 1 22.82 -10.10 11.34
C ASP A 1 22.02 -10.41 10.08
N ILE A 2 20.99 -9.62 9.81
CA ILE A 2 20.21 -9.71 8.57
C ILE A 2 20.84 -8.74 7.58
N HIS A 3 21.54 -9.26 6.57
CA HIS A 3 22.20 -8.43 5.56
C HIS A 3 21.18 -7.82 4.59
N SER A 4 21.45 -6.61 4.12
CA SER A 4 20.61 -5.95 3.12
C SER A 4 20.49 -6.80 1.85
N LEU A 5 19.28 -6.92 1.30
CA LEU A 5 19.05 -7.55 -0.01
C LEU A 5 19.80 -6.84 -1.15
N LYS A 6 20.29 -5.62 -0.93
CA LYS A 6 21.15 -4.93 -1.90
C LYS A 6 22.52 -5.62 -2.03
N GLN A 7 23.06 -6.14 -0.93
CA GLN A 7 24.36 -6.81 -0.91
C GLN A 7 24.24 -8.26 -1.41
N GLN A 8 23.08 -8.88 -1.20
CA GLN A 8 22.80 -10.25 -1.65
C GLN A 8 21.40 -10.30 -2.30
N PRO A 9 21.30 -9.92 -3.58
CA PRO A 9 20.01 -9.90 -4.26
C PRO A 9 19.41 -11.31 -4.37
N PRO A 10 18.07 -11.43 -4.34
CA PRO A 10 17.41 -12.72 -4.46
C PRO A 10 17.70 -13.37 -5.82
N HIS A 11 18.05 -14.66 -5.81
CA HIS A 11 18.34 -15.42 -7.03
C HIS A 11 17.16 -15.43 -8.02
N LYS A 12 15.92 -15.27 -7.53
CA LYS A 12 14.71 -15.14 -8.34
C LYS A 12 13.94 -13.90 -7.88
N PRO A 13 14.15 -12.73 -8.52
CA PRO A 13 13.43 -11.53 -8.15
C PRO A 13 11.94 -11.66 -8.48
N LEU A 14 11.10 -11.08 -7.61
CA LEU A 14 9.67 -10.95 -7.88
C LEU A 14 9.45 -9.97 -9.03
N GLN A 15 8.52 -10.33 -9.93
CA GLN A 15 8.03 -9.43 -10.95
C GLN A 15 6.92 -8.56 -10.36
N LYS A 16 6.90 -7.27 -10.72
CA LYS A 16 5.89 -6.31 -10.29
C LYS A 16 5.13 -5.79 -11.49
N LYS A 17 3.81 -5.65 -11.35
CA LYS A 17 2.95 -4.98 -12.31
C LYS A 17 2.34 -3.76 -11.62
N LEU A 18 2.41 -2.59 -12.26
CA LEU A 18 1.69 -1.42 -11.77
C LEU A 18 0.19 -1.68 -11.92
N LEU A 19 -0.54 -1.63 -10.81
CA LEU A 19 -2.00 -1.80 -10.77
C LEU A 19 -2.73 -0.47 -10.69
N LEU A 20 -2.24 0.41 -9.81
CA LEU A 20 -2.80 1.73 -9.57
C LEU A 20 -1.66 2.68 -9.19
N ASN A 21 -1.68 3.88 -9.77
CA ASN A 21 -0.92 5.01 -9.27
C ASN A 21 -1.87 5.89 -8.46
N LEU A 22 -1.58 6.13 -7.18
CA LEU A 22 -2.49 6.88 -6.30
C LEU A 22 -2.65 8.35 -6.73
N ASN A 23 -1.70 8.90 -7.50
CA ASN A 23 -1.84 10.23 -8.09
C ASN A 23 -3.01 10.33 -9.07
N ASP A 24 -3.41 9.20 -9.68
CA ASP A 24 -4.52 9.16 -10.63
C ASP A 24 -5.89 9.29 -9.91
N LEU A 25 -5.92 9.20 -8.56
CA LEU A 25 -7.14 9.40 -7.77
C LEU A 25 -7.58 10.89 -7.70
N GLY A 26 -6.70 11.83 -8.06
CA GLY A 26 -7.00 13.27 -8.02
C GLY A 26 -7.17 13.83 -6.60
N ILE A 27 -6.72 13.10 -5.58
CA ILE A 27 -6.74 13.52 -4.18
C ILE A 27 -5.31 13.58 -3.63
N TYR A 28 -5.10 14.43 -2.63
CA TYR A 28 -3.85 14.43 -1.87
C TYR A 28 -3.61 13.04 -1.27
N THR A 29 -2.42 12.50 -1.51
CA THR A 29 -1.99 11.18 -1.02
C THR A 29 -0.70 11.35 -0.25
N ASP A 30 -0.70 10.95 1.01
CA ASP A 30 0.43 11.00 1.93
C ASP A 30 1.23 9.69 1.95
N ASN A 31 2.19 9.57 2.85
CA ASN A 31 3.08 8.41 3.00
C ASN A 31 2.33 7.12 3.39
N VAL A 32 1.82 6.38 2.40
CA VAL A 32 1.17 5.08 2.63
C VAL A 32 2.19 4.01 3.02
N GLU A 33 2.12 3.56 4.27
CA GLU A 33 3.04 2.57 4.83
C GLU A 33 2.35 1.26 5.23
N GLY A 34 1.05 1.29 5.50
CA GLY A 34 0.28 0.11 5.90
C GLY A 34 -0.68 -0.35 4.81
N MET A 35 -0.79 -1.66 4.62
CA MET A 35 -1.76 -2.27 3.73
C MET A 35 -2.19 -3.65 4.24
N SER A 36 -3.49 -3.94 4.16
CA SER A 36 -4.02 -5.27 4.48
C SER A 36 -5.30 -5.56 3.72
N PHE A 37 -5.54 -6.84 3.43
CA PHE A 37 -6.84 -7.28 2.98
C PHE A 37 -7.85 -7.26 4.13
N GLY A 38 -9.03 -6.71 3.88
CA GLY A 38 -10.16 -6.77 4.80
C GLY A 38 -11.14 -7.91 4.47
N PRO A 39 -12.36 -7.83 5.03
CA PRO A 39 -13.43 -8.79 4.78
C PRO A 39 -13.82 -8.91 3.30
N ILE A 40 -14.45 -10.04 2.98
CA ILE A 40 -15.14 -10.25 1.71
C ILE A 40 -16.52 -9.57 1.79
N LEU A 41 -16.84 -8.75 0.79
CA LEU A 41 -18.12 -8.06 0.67
C LEU A 41 -19.22 -9.03 0.20
N PRO A 42 -20.51 -8.68 0.38
CA PRO A 42 -21.63 -9.53 -0.06
C PRO A 42 -21.63 -9.88 -1.55
N ASN A 43 -20.96 -9.09 -2.39
CA ASN A 43 -20.77 -9.35 -3.82
C ASN A 43 -19.62 -10.31 -4.14
N GLY A 44 -18.96 -10.89 -3.11
CA GLY A 44 -17.87 -11.86 -3.24
C GLY A 44 -16.48 -11.25 -3.44
N LYS A 45 -16.37 -9.92 -3.60
CA LYS A 45 -15.07 -9.23 -3.75
C LYS A 45 -14.44 -8.91 -2.41
N ARG A 46 -13.13 -8.67 -2.39
CA ARG A 46 -12.37 -8.40 -1.17
C ARG A 46 -12.16 -6.90 -0.99
N THR A 47 -12.08 -6.46 0.27
CA THR A 47 -11.62 -5.09 0.56
C THR A 47 -10.10 -5.03 0.69
N LEU A 48 -9.50 -3.93 0.24
CA LEU A 48 -8.11 -3.59 0.51
C LEU A 48 -8.08 -2.28 1.31
N TRP A 49 -7.48 -2.36 2.50
CA TRP A 49 -7.19 -1.21 3.34
C TRP A 49 -5.77 -0.75 3.08
N MET A 50 -5.60 0.56 2.94
CA MET A 50 -4.29 1.23 2.96
C MET A 50 -4.34 2.38 3.96
N ILE A 51 -3.25 2.59 4.70
CA ILE A 51 -3.13 3.66 5.68
C ILE A 51 -1.83 4.43 5.47
N ALA A 52 -1.95 5.77 5.48
CA ALA A 52 -0.81 6.66 5.54
C ALA A 52 -0.39 6.96 6.98
N ASP A 53 0.90 6.86 7.25
CA ASP A 53 1.50 7.41 8.46
C ASP A 53 1.65 8.93 8.27
N ASN A 54 1.49 9.70 9.35
CA ASN A 54 1.73 11.14 9.34
C ASN A 54 3.15 11.51 9.79
N ASN A 55 4.02 10.53 10.04
CA ASN A 55 5.38 10.70 10.52
C ASN A 55 5.50 11.65 11.74
N PHE A 56 4.46 11.78 12.57
CA PHE A 56 4.34 12.76 13.66
C PHE A 56 4.50 14.23 13.22
N SER A 57 4.27 14.54 11.95
CA SER A 57 4.32 15.88 11.38
C SER A 57 2.92 16.50 11.31
N ALA A 58 2.84 17.83 11.53
CA ALA A 58 1.60 18.58 11.32
C ALA A 58 1.30 18.85 9.83
N GLU A 59 2.29 18.67 8.96
CA GLU A 59 2.16 18.86 7.51
C GLU A 59 1.58 17.61 6.83
N GLU A 60 1.68 16.45 7.49
CA GLU A 60 1.22 15.16 6.97
C GLU A 60 -0.08 14.72 7.65
N LYS A 61 -0.84 13.88 6.96
CA LYS A 61 -2.17 13.42 7.40
C LYS A 61 -2.20 11.91 7.52
N THR A 62 -2.73 11.41 8.63
CA THR A 62 -3.22 10.03 8.68
C THR A 62 -4.40 9.91 7.72
N GLN A 63 -4.24 9.08 6.69
CA GLN A 63 -5.28 8.84 5.68
C GLN A 63 -5.64 7.37 5.64
N LEU A 64 -6.93 7.07 5.46
CA LEU A 64 -7.43 5.73 5.22
C LEU A 64 -7.98 5.66 3.80
N PHE A 65 -7.51 4.70 3.03
CA PHE A 65 -8.04 4.38 1.72
C PHE A 65 -8.69 2.99 1.78
N LEU A 66 -9.90 2.89 1.26
CA LEU A 66 -10.64 1.64 1.15
C LEU A 66 -10.97 1.39 -0.32
N PHE A 67 -10.48 0.25 -0.82
CA PHE A 67 -10.76 -0.19 -2.18
C PHE A 67 -11.51 -1.53 -2.15
N GLU A 68 -12.36 -1.73 -3.16
CA GLU A 68 -12.84 -3.05 -3.54
C GLU A 68 -11.88 -3.64 -4.58
N VAL A 69 -11.44 -4.89 -4.40
CA VAL A 69 -10.51 -5.61 -5.27
C VAL A 69 -10.99 -7.04 -5.54
N ASN A 70 -10.63 -7.59 -6.70
CA ASN A 70 -11.08 -8.93 -7.17
C ASN A 70 -10.27 -10.06 -6.54
#